data_AF-A0A522LW90-F1
#
_entry.id   AF-A0A522LW90-F1
#
_cell.length_a   1.000
_cell.length_b   1.000
_cell.length_c   1.000
_cell.angle_alpha   90.00
_cell.angle_beta   90.00
_cell.angle_gamma   90.00
#
_symmetry.space_group_name_H-M   'P 1'
#
loop_
_entity.id
_entity.type
_entity.pdbx_description
1 polymer ?
#
loop_
_entity_poly.entity_id
_entity_poly.type
_entity_poly.pdbx_seq_one_letter_code
_entity_poly.pdbx_strand_id
1 'polypeptide(L)'
;MNDEEDKQLINDMRASFEASLPYRVGRASRVKLQNIIPAHWFAAAASECAGMYIAGFFYGAISIAQAYVEALTRYLAEHHHTRIPNDPSKRCRYLHREKLLSQESLNAALAIMSDRNDFHHLNKSVEQEYEKLEARAADCINHLHTIESEVFTYTFGPEPGKVSLKKPDYWPSGGPGLAQVNLRQLW
;
A
#
# COMPACT_ATOMS: atom_id res chain seq x y z
N MET A 1 -32.58 15.72 14.04
CA MET A 1 -31.28 16.32 14.37
C MET A 1 -31.48 17.82 14.18
N ASN A 2 -31.20 18.60 15.22
CA ASN A 2 -31.45 20.04 15.23
C ASN A 2 -30.30 20.76 14.49
N ASP A 3 -30.60 21.76 13.65
CA ASP A 3 -29.62 22.59 12.93
C ASP A 3 -28.47 23.10 13.83
N GLU A 4 -28.72 23.31 15.11
CA GLU A 4 -27.70 23.77 16.06
C GLU A 4 -26.76 22.63 16.53
N GLU A 5 -27.25 21.40 16.64
CA GLU A 5 -26.43 20.22 16.92
C GLU A 5 -25.49 19.92 15.74
N ASP A 6 -25.99 20.06 14.51
CA ASP A 6 -25.21 19.84 13.29
C ASP A 6 -24.08 20.87 13.14
N LYS A 7 -24.35 22.14 13.45
CA LYS A 7 -23.31 23.19 13.45
C LYS A 7 -22.24 22.91 14.50
N GLN A 8 -22.63 22.50 15.71
CA GLN A 8 -21.67 22.17 16.75
C GLN A 8 -20.78 20.99 16.32
N LEU A 9 -21.38 19.93 15.77
CA LEU A 9 -20.65 18.78 15.24
C LEU A 9 -19.65 19.17 14.16
N ILE A 10 -20.04 20.02 13.20
CA ILE A 10 -19.14 20.51 12.14
C ILE A 10 -17.94 21.27 12.73
N ASN A 11 -18.18 22.14 13.72
CA ASN A 11 -17.12 22.90 14.37
C ASN A 11 -16.15 21.98 15.12
N ASP A 12 -16.66 20.98 15.83
CA ASP A 12 -15.86 20.01 16.56
C ASP A 12 -15.00 19.16 15.60
N MET A 13 -15.58 18.69 14.50
CA MET A 13 -14.86 17.95 13.46
C MET A 13 -13.76 18.80 12.82
N ARG A 14 -14.02 20.09 12.55
CA ARG A 14 -13.02 21.01 12.00
C ARG A 14 -11.88 21.25 12.96
N ALA A 15 -12.18 21.57 14.21
CA ALA A 15 -11.16 21.81 15.24
C ALA A 15 -10.28 20.56 15.44
N SER A 16 -10.87 19.38 15.48
CA SER A 16 -10.15 18.09 15.55
C SER A 16 -9.24 17.87 14.34
N PHE A 17 -9.75 18.14 13.13
CA PHE A 17 -8.95 18.05 11.91
C PHE A 17 -7.75 19.00 11.93
N GLU A 18 -7.97 20.28 12.23
CA GLU A 18 -6.94 21.31 12.28
C GLU A 18 -5.86 20.98 13.32
N ALA A 19 -6.26 20.52 14.51
CA ALA A 19 -5.33 20.07 15.55
C ALA A 19 -4.47 18.87 15.10
N SER A 20 -4.99 18.04 14.19
CA SER A 20 -4.27 16.87 13.66
C SER A 20 -3.29 17.19 12.52
N LEU A 21 -3.36 18.39 11.91
CA LEU A 21 -2.57 18.75 10.73
C LEU A 21 -1.05 18.59 10.91
N PRO A 22 -0.41 19.04 12.01
CA PRO A 22 1.03 18.87 12.17
C PRO A 22 1.47 17.40 12.13
N TYR A 23 0.69 16.52 12.75
CA TYR A 23 0.96 15.08 12.76
C TYR A 23 0.74 14.45 11.39
N ARG A 24 -0.30 14.87 10.67
CA ARG A 24 -0.56 14.45 9.29
C ARG A 24 0.59 14.84 8.37
N VAL A 25 1.06 16.09 8.44
CA VAL A 25 2.22 16.57 7.66
C VAL A 25 3.50 15.81 8.05
N GLY A 26 3.68 15.53 9.35
CA GLY A 26 4.79 14.70 9.82
C GLY A 26 4.77 13.31 9.17
N ARG A 27 3.64 12.61 9.23
CA ARG A 27 3.47 11.28 8.62
C ARG A 27 3.58 11.33 7.11
N ALA A 28 2.99 12.33 6.49
CA ALA A 28 3.05 12.61 5.06
C ALA A 28 4.49 12.61 4.53
N SER A 29 5.38 13.34 5.20
CA SER A 29 6.80 13.43 4.83
C SER A 29 7.58 12.11 4.96
N ARG A 30 7.07 11.15 5.74
CA ARG A 30 7.71 9.84 5.96
C ARG A 30 7.25 8.78 4.96
N VAL A 31 6.08 8.96 4.34
CA VAL A 31 5.55 7.99 3.37
C VAL A 31 6.40 8.01 2.12
N LYS A 32 6.97 6.86 1.79
CA LYS A 32 7.53 6.59 0.47
C LYS A 32 6.54 5.69 -0.23
N LEU A 33 5.95 6.14 -1.33
CA LEU A 33 5.18 5.32 -2.26
C LEU A 33 5.63 5.66 -3.68
N GLN A 34 5.44 4.74 -4.61
CA GLN A 34 5.63 5.09 -6.01
C GLN A 34 4.55 6.09 -6.45
N ASN A 35 4.97 7.14 -7.17
CA ASN A 35 4.08 8.18 -7.68
C ASN A 35 3.19 7.67 -8.83
N ILE A 36 3.69 6.73 -9.62
CA ILE A 36 2.96 6.10 -10.72
C ILE A 36 2.89 4.61 -10.41
N ILE A 37 1.67 4.07 -10.40
CA ILE A 37 1.42 2.62 -10.28
C ILE A 37 0.52 2.17 -11.44
N PRO A 38 0.65 0.94 -11.97
CA PRO A 38 -0.34 0.42 -12.92
C PRO A 38 -1.77 0.48 -12.38
N ALA A 39 -2.72 0.74 -13.27
CA ALA A 39 -4.14 0.83 -12.97
C ALA A 39 -4.80 -0.55 -12.74
N HIS A 40 -4.19 -1.37 -11.87
CA HIS A 40 -4.78 -2.63 -11.40
C HIS A 40 -5.89 -2.39 -10.38
N TRP A 41 -6.78 -3.36 -10.21
CA TRP A 41 -7.89 -3.29 -9.26
C TRP A 41 -7.44 -3.10 -7.80
N PHE A 42 -6.22 -3.53 -7.46
CA PHE A 42 -5.65 -3.39 -6.13
C PHE A 42 -4.86 -2.08 -5.93
N ALA A 43 -4.64 -1.28 -6.97
CA ALA A 43 -3.82 -0.07 -6.89
C ALA A 43 -4.41 0.98 -5.93
N ALA A 44 -5.74 1.09 -5.90
CA ALA A 44 -6.47 1.98 -4.98
C ALA A 44 -6.21 1.62 -3.52
N ALA A 45 -6.14 0.33 -3.19
CA ALA A 45 -5.92 -0.14 -1.83
C ALA A 45 -4.58 0.35 -1.26
N ALA A 46 -3.49 0.32 -2.04
CA ALA A 46 -2.21 0.84 -1.56
C ALA A 46 -2.20 2.38 -1.40
N SER A 47 -2.99 3.12 -2.20
CA SER A 47 -3.19 4.56 -1.98
C SER A 47 -3.99 4.84 -0.70
N GLU A 48 -5.07 4.08 -0.46
CA GLU A 48 -5.87 4.15 0.77
C GLU A 48 -5.04 3.80 2.01
N CYS A 49 -4.16 2.79 1.91
CA CYS A 49 -3.23 2.41 2.99
C CYS A 49 -2.40 3.61 3.47
N ALA A 50 -1.80 4.36 2.54
CA ALA A 50 -1.06 5.56 2.91
C ALA A 50 -1.97 6.63 3.48
N GLY A 51 -3.12 6.90 2.87
CA GLY A 51 -4.11 7.87 3.37
C GLY A 51 -4.55 7.58 4.81
N MET A 52 -4.80 6.31 5.13
CA MET A 52 -5.13 5.86 6.49
C MET A 52 -4.00 6.13 7.47
N TYR A 53 -2.75 5.80 7.12
CA TYR A 53 -1.60 6.11 7.97
C TYR A 53 -1.47 7.61 8.21
N ILE A 54 -1.51 8.42 7.15
CA ILE A 54 -1.43 9.89 7.24
C ILE A 54 -2.51 10.41 8.19
N ALA A 55 -3.74 9.91 8.05
CA ALA A 55 -4.88 10.28 8.88
C ALA A 55 -4.84 9.76 10.33
N GLY A 56 -3.92 8.84 10.68
CA GLY A 56 -3.80 8.27 12.02
C GLY A 56 -4.60 6.99 12.24
N PHE A 57 -5.11 6.35 11.17
CA PHE A 57 -5.85 5.08 11.22
C PHE A 57 -4.93 3.88 11.00
N PHE A 58 -4.02 3.63 11.94
CA PHE A 58 -2.92 2.68 11.76
C PHE A 58 -3.35 1.22 11.61
N TYR A 59 -4.36 0.79 12.37
CA TYR A 59 -4.91 -0.56 12.25
C TYR A 59 -5.43 -0.84 10.82
N GLY A 60 -6.13 0.15 10.26
CA GLY A 60 -6.62 0.11 8.89
C GLY A 60 -5.48 0.07 7.88
N ALA A 61 -4.47 0.94 8.05
CA ALA A 61 -3.29 0.94 7.19
C ALA A 61 -2.55 -0.42 7.19
N ILE A 62 -2.33 -1.02 8.36
CA ILE A 62 -1.67 -2.33 8.48
C ILE A 62 -2.50 -3.42 7.79
N SER A 63 -3.81 -3.46 8.06
CA SER A 63 -4.73 -4.44 7.48
C SER A 63 -4.78 -4.33 5.95
N ILE A 64 -4.84 -3.11 5.41
CA ILE A 64 -4.85 -2.89 3.97
C ILE A 64 -3.50 -3.25 3.34
N ALA A 65 -2.37 -2.96 3.98
CA ALA A 65 -1.06 -3.38 3.49
C ALA A 65 -0.97 -4.91 3.34
N GLN A 66 -1.47 -5.65 4.34
CA GLN A 66 -1.53 -7.11 4.31
C GLN A 66 -2.44 -7.63 3.17
N ALA A 67 -3.63 -7.05 3.02
CA ALA A 67 -4.55 -7.40 1.94
C ALA A 67 -3.96 -7.09 0.56
N TYR A 68 -3.25 -5.96 0.43
CA TYR A 68 -2.57 -5.57 -0.80
C TYR A 68 -1.46 -6.56 -1.18
N VAL A 69 -0.59 -6.94 -0.24
CA VAL A 69 0.46 -7.95 -0.50
C VAL A 69 -0.14 -9.28 -0.93
N GLU A 70 -1.24 -9.69 -0.29
CA GLU A 70 -1.95 -10.91 -0.68
C GLU A 70 -2.52 -10.84 -2.11
N ALA A 71 -3.16 -9.72 -2.46
CA ALA A 71 -3.69 -9.48 -3.81
C ALA A 71 -2.58 -9.42 -4.86
N LEU A 72 -1.51 -8.68 -4.60
CA LEU A 72 -0.36 -8.52 -5.49
C LEU A 72 0.32 -9.86 -5.76
N THR A 73 0.62 -10.63 -4.70
CA THR A 73 1.29 -11.94 -4.85
C THR A 73 0.38 -12.96 -5.54
N ARG A 74 -0.95 -12.84 -5.37
CA ARG A 74 -1.90 -13.63 -6.16
C ARG A 74 -1.84 -13.27 -7.64
N TYR A 75 -1.93 -11.97 -7.95
CA TYR A 75 -1.83 -11.45 -9.31
C TYR A 75 -0.55 -11.93 -9.99
N LEU A 76 0.61 -11.82 -9.33
CA LEU A 76 1.88 -12.28 -9.89
C LEU A 76 1.87 -13.79 -10.17
N ALA A 77 1.31 -14.60 -9.28
CA ALA A 77 1.24 -16.04 -9.49
C ALA A 77 0.31 -16.39 -10.67
N GLU A 78 -0.84 -15.73 -10.78
CA GLU A 78 -1.83 -15.89 -11.85
C GLU A 78 -1.27 -15.45 -13.21
N HIS A 79 -0.64 -14.27 -13.26
CA HIS A 79 -0.03 -13.68 -14.45
C HIS A 79 1.07 -14.57 -15.05
N HIS A 80 1.85 -15.24 -14.19
CA HIS A 80 2.89 -16.18 -14.62
C HIS A 80 2.40 -17.63 -14.76
N HIS A 81 1.10 -17.88 -14.64
CA HIS A 81 0.49 -19.22 -14.71
C HIS A 81 1.16 -20.24 -13.77
N THR A 82 1.57 -19.79 -12.59
CA THR A 82 2.27 -20.62 -11.60
C THR A 82 1.34 -21.13 -10.51
N ARG A 83 1.86 -21.99 -9.63
CA ARG A 83 1.10 -22.48 -8.48
C ARG A 83 0.76 -21.32 -7.53
N ILE A 84 -0.47 -21.32 -7.02
CA ILE A 84 -0.95 -20.36 -6.02
C ILE A 84 -1.12 -21.07 -4.67
N PRO A 85 -0.12 -21.05 -3.76
CA PRO A 85 -0.34 -21.47 -2.39
C PRO A 85 -1.44 -20.64 -1.71
N ASN A 86 -2.31 -21.31 -0.95
CA ASN A 86 -3.38 -20.64 -0.19
C ASN A 86 -2.84 -19.69 0.88
N ASP A 87 -1.78 -20.11 1.57
CA ASP A 87 -1.11 -19.29 2.57
C ASP A 87 -0.28 -18.17 1.89
N PRO A 88 -0.55 -16.89 2.17
CA PRO A 88 0.13 -15.77 1.52
C PRO A 88 1.65 -15.76 1.76
N SER A 89 2.12 -16.13 2.96
CA SER A 89 3.55 -16.17 3.28
C SER A 89 4.27 -17.26 2.48
N LYS A 90 3.67 -18.44 2.32
CA LYS A 90 4.16 -19.51 1.42
C LYS A 90 4.14 -19.06 -0.05
N ARG A 91 3.14 -18.28 -0.46
CA ARG A 91 3.06 -17.71 -1.81
C ARG A 91 4.22 -16.75 -2.08
N CYS A 92 4.52 -15.84 -1.15
CA CYS A 92 5.68 -14.94 -1.25
C CYS A 92 6.99 -15.72 -1.45
N ARG A 93 7.23 -16.73 -0.60
CA ARG A 93 8.42 -17.60 -0.70
C ARG A 93 8.46 -18.38 -2.01
N TYR A 94 7.32 -18.82 -2.50
CA TYR A 94 7.23 -19.50 -3.80
C TYR A 94 7.62 -18.56 -4.94
N LEU A 95 7.02 -17.36 -5.02
CA LEU A 95 7.36 -16.36 -6.05
C LEU A 95 8.85 -15.99 -6.04
N HIS A 96 9.47 -15.90 -4.87
CA HIS A 96 10.91 -15.69 -4.77
C HIS A 96 11.73 -16.84 -5.37
N ARG A 97 11.38 -18.10 -5.07
CA ARG A 97 12.06 -19.27 -5.66
C ARG A 97 11.92 -19.32 -7.18
N GLU A 98 10.77 -18.90 -7.71
CA GLU A 98 10.53 -18.74 -9.15
C GLU A 98 11.21 -17.49 -9.73
N LYS A 99 12.00 -16.75 -8.93
CA LYS A 99 12.72 -15.52 -9.33
C LYS A 99 11.80 -14.37 -9.80
N LEU A 100 10.53 -14.39 -9.40
CA LEU A 100 9.56 -13.33 -9.69
C LEU A 100 9.65 -12.17 -8.69
N LEU A 101 10.19 -12.45 -7.49
CA LEU A 101 10.52 -11.47 -6.46
C LEU A 101 11.99 -11.62 -6.04
N SER A 102 12.68 -10.51 -5.85
CA SER A 102 14.00 -10.49 -5.21
C SER A 102 13.92 -10.93 -3.74
N GLN A 103 15.09 -11.19 -3.14
CA GLN A 103 15.19 -11.47 -1.71
C GLN A 103 14.71 -10.27 -0.87
N GLU A 104 14.95 -9.05 -1.35
CA GLU A 104 14.53 -7.82 -0.67
C GLU A 104 13.00 -7.69 -0.63
N SER A 105 12.33 -7.85 -1.77
CA SER A 105 10.86 -7.85 -1.84
C SER A 105 10.24 -9.01 -1.08
N LEU A 106 10.88 -10.19 -1.05
CA LEU A 106 10.45 -11.29 -0.20
C LEU A 106 10.48 -10.88 1.28
N ASN A 107 11.58 -10.29 1.74
CA ASN A 107 11.72 -9.87 3.13
C ASN A 107 10.68 -8.81 3.49
N ALA A 108 10.48 -7.81 2.62
CA ALA A 108 9.47 -6.78 2.79
C ALA A 108 8.05 -7.38 2.86
N ALA A 109 7.71 -8.30 1.96
CA ALA A 109 6.40 -8.96 1.96
C ALA A 109 6.19 -9.80 3.24
N LEU A 110 7.20 -10.55 3.68
CA LEU A 110 7.10 -11.33 4.91
C LEU A 110 7.03 -10.45 6.17
N ALA A 111 7.69 -9.29 6.18
CA ALA A 111 7.60 -8.33 7.27
C ALA A 111 6.20 -7.70 7.37
N ILE A 112 5.53 -7.43 6.23
CA ILE A 112 4.11 -7.02 6.25
C ILE A 112 3.23 -8.13 6.82
N MET A 113 3.53 -9.39 6.53
CA MET A 113 2.68 -10.53 6.86
C MET A 113 2.99 -11.19 8.22
N SER A 114 3.99 -10.71 8.96
CA SER A 114 4.49 -11.37 10.17
C SER A 114 3.46 -11.49 11.29
N ASP A 115 2.57 -10.51 11.39
CA ASP A 115 1.50 -10.37 12.39
C ASP A 115 0.11 -10.42 11.75
N ARG A 116 0.01 -10.91 10.51
CA ARG A 116 -1.25 -10.93 9.73
C ARG A 116 -2.40 -11.56 10.50
N ASN A 117 -2.18 -12.71 11.13
CA ASN A 117 -3.27 -13.41 11.82
C ASN A 117 -3.76 -12.66 13.04
N ASP A 118 -2.88 -11.91 13.73
CA ASP A 118 -3.27 -11.10 14.88
C ASP A 118 -4.18 -9.96 14.44
N PHE A 119 -3.76 -9.19 13.42
CA PHE A 119 -4.56 -8.10 12.87
C PHE A 119 -5.83 -8.58 12.16
N HIS A 120 -5.77 -9.69 11.43
CA HIS A 120 -6.90 -10.22 10.67
C HIS A 120 -8.00 -10.81 11.56
N HIS A 121 -7.63 -11.43 12.69
CA HIS A 121 -8.58 -12.04 13.63
C HIS A 121 -8.92 -11.14 14.82
N LEU A 122 -8.36 -9.92 14.88
CA LEU A 122 -8.50 -9.00 16.01
C LEU A 122 -8.11 -9.68 17.34
N ASN A 123 -6.99 -10.41 17.34
CA ASN A 123 -6.54 -11.13 18.53
C ASN A 123 -6.31 -10.17 19.69
N LYS A 124 -6.56 -10.63 20.92
CA LYS A 124 -6.34 -9.82 22.15
C LYS A 124 -4.90 -9.37 22.34
N SER A 125 -3.95 -10.04 21.68
CA SER A 125 -2.52 -9.76 21.68
C SER A 125 -2.11 -8.64 20.72
N VAL A 126 -3.01 -8.14 19.87
CA VAL A 126 -2.68 -7.04 18.96
C VAL A 126 -2.29 -5.80 19.78
N GLU A 127 -1.22 -5.14 19.34
CA GLU A 127 -0.74 -3.91 19.93
C GLU A 127 -1.83 -2.82 19.94
N GLN A 128 -1.92 -2.08 21.04
CA GLN A 128 -2.91 -1.03 21.26
C GLN A 128 -2.26 0.33 21.53
N GLU A 129 -0.97 0.36 21.84
CA GLU A 129 -0.21 1.59 22.01
C GLU A 129 -0.09 2.33 20.67
N TYR A 130 -0.51 3.59 20.67
CA TYR A 130 -0.64 4.41 19.47
C TYR A 130 0.70 4.56 18.73
N GLU A 131 1.78 4.83 19.44
CA GLU A 131 3.11 5.05 18.88
C GLU A 131 3.67 3.80 18.22
N LYS A 132 3.43 2.62 18.82
CA LYS A 132 3.86 1.34 18.27
C LYS A 132 3.04 0.96 17.04
N LEU A 133 1.73 1.21 17.06
CA LEU A 133 0.88 1.06 15.88
C LEU A 133 1.31 2.00 14.75
N GLU A 134 1.68 3.25 15.08
CA GLU A 134 2.20 4.20 14.09
C GLU A 134 3.48 3.67 13.44
N ALA A 135 4.44 3.23 14.24
CA ALA A 135 5.70 2.68 13.75
C ALA A 135 5.46 1.46 12.86
N ARG A 136 4.60 0.53 13.30
CA ARG A 136 4.25 -0.67 12.53
C ARG A 136 3.59 -0.34 11.19
N ALA A 137 2.67 0.62 11.17
CA ALA A 137 2.01 1.09 9.95
C ALA A 137 3.00 1.78 8.99
N ALA A 138 3.93 2.56 9.53
CA ALA A 138 5.00 3.18 8.75
C ALA A 138 5.90 2.11 8.08
N ASP A 139 6.29 1.07 8.83
CA ASP A 139 7.07 -0.05 8.31
C ASP A 139 6.32 -0.77 7.18
N CYS A 140 5.02 -1.04 7.36
CA CYS A 140 4.18 -1.62 6.31
C CYS A 140 4.23 -0.80 5.01
N ILE A 141 4.06 0.51 5.09
CA ILE A 141 4.03 1.38 3.91
C ILE A 141 5.39 1.42 3.22
N ASN A 142 6.47 1.50 3.98
CA ASN A 142 7.82 1.48 3.41
C ASN A 142 8.11 0.14 2.72
N HIS A 143 7.67 -0.98 3.30
CA HIS A 143 7.76 -2.29 2.66
C HIS A 143 6.91 -2.40 1.40
N LEU A 144 5.72 -1.80 1.37
CA LEU A 144 4.91 -1.72 0.13
C LEU A 144 5.71 -1.02 -0.98
N HIS A 145 6.35 0.11 -0.65
CA HIS A 145 7.18 0.81 -1.62
C HIS A 145 8.37 0.00 -2.11
N THR A 146 9.05 -0.78 -1.25
CA THR A 146 10.10 -1.70 -1.69
C THR A 146 9.57 -2.68 -2.74
N ILE A 147 8.43 -3.32 -2.47
CA ILE A 147 7.84 -4.32 -3.36
C ILE A 147 7.40 -3.66 -4.69
N GLU A 148 6.65 -2.55 -4.61
CA GLU A 148 6.18 -1.82 -5.79
C GLU A 148 7.34 -1.31 -6.64
N SER A 149 8.41 -0.84 -6.02
CA SER A 149 9.62 -0.35 -6.70
C SER A 149 10.32 -1.40 -7.54
N GLU A 150 10.22 -2.67 -7.16
CA GLU A 150 10.73 -3.80 -7.96
C GLU A 150 9.71 -4.32 -8.98
N VAL A 151 8.46 -4.48 -8.56
CA VAL A 151 7.43 -5.13 -9.38
C VAL A 151 7.00 -4.19 -10.50
N PHE A 152 6.80 -2.92 -10.18
CA PHE A 152 6.34 -1.87 -11.09
C PHE A 152 7.46 -0.85 -11.33
N THR A 153 8.69 -1.31 -11.56
CA THR A 153 9.79 -0.39 -11.88
C THR A 153 9.53 0.33 -13.20
N TYR A 154 9.69 1.65 -13.18
CA TYR A 154 9.68 2.50 -14.36
C TYR A 154 10.77 3.58 -14.26
N THR A 155 11.12 4.18 -15.39
CA THR A 155 12.01 5.34 -15.48
C THR A 155 11.40 6.38 -16.41
N PHE A 156 11.66 7.67 -16.16
CA PHE A 156 11.27 8.73 -17.07
C PHE A 156 12.29 8.84 -18.22
N GLY A 157 11.78 8.93 -19.44
CA GLY A 157 12.59 9.23 -20.62
C GLY A 157 12.94 10.72 -20.70
N PRO A 158 13.77 11.10 -21.68
CA PRO A 158 14.16 12.50 -21.90
C PRO A 158 13.00 13.37 -22.42
N GLU A 159 11.93 12.76 -22.96
CA GLU A 159 10.76 13.48 -23.47
C GLU A 159 9.61 13.48 -22.45
N PRO A 160 8.87 14.59 -22.30
CA PRO A 160 7.71 14.66 -21.41
C PRO A 160 6.68 13.56 -21.71
N GLY A 161 6.21 12.89 -20.66
CA GLY A 161 5.19 11.85 -20.75
C GLY A 161 5.70 10.48 -21.21
N LYS A 162 6.98 10.34 -21.62
CA LYS A 162 7.56 9.03 -21.92
C LYS A 162 8.09 8.36 -20.67
N VAL A 163 7.62 7.13 -20.43
CA VAL A 163 8.14 6.24 -19.39
C VAL A 163 8.65 4.95 -20.02
N SER A 164 9.75 4.42 -19.49
CA SER A 164 10.26 3.10 -19.82
C SER A 164 9.95 2.14 -18.68
N LEU A 165 9.12 1.14 -18.96
CA LEU A 165 8.66 0.13 -18.00
C LEU A 165 9.64 -1.05 -18.01
N LYS A 166 10.12 -1.48 -16.84
CA LYS A 166 11.05 -2.63 -16.77
C LYS A 166 10.36 -3.97 -16.99
N LYS A 167 9.09 -4.06 -16.57
CA LYS A 167 8.22 -5.24 -16.74
C LYS A 167 6.91 -4.79 -17.40
N PRO A 168 6.91 -4.48 -18.72
CA PRO A 168 5.76 -3.85 -19.38
C PRO A 168 4.46 -4.66 -19.30
N ASP A 169 4.58 -5.99 -19.24
CA ASP A 169 3.48 -6.94 -19.12
C ASP A 169 2.72 -6.82 -17.79
N TYR A 170 3.32 -6.20 -16.77
CA TYR A 170 2.64 -5.93 -15.50
C TYR A 170 1.79 -4.66 -15.53
N TRP A 171 1.73 -3.96 -16.66
CA TRP A 171 1.01 -2.69 -16.78
C TRP A 171 -0.16 -2.88 -17.74
N PRO A 172 -1.41 -2.64 -17.29
CA PRO A 172 -2.56 -2.68 -18.18
C PRO A 172 -2.36 -1.72 -19.35
N SER A 173 -2.74 -2.13 -20.56
CA SER A 173 -2.55 -1.34 -21.77
C SER A 173 -3.87 -0.75 -22.27
N GLY A 174 -3.85 0.54 -22.62
CA GLY A 174 -4.96 1.23 -23.30
C GLY A 174 -4.86 1.16 -24.83
N GLY A 175 -3.86 0.48 -25.38
CA GLY A 175 -3.55 0.43 -26.80
C GLY A 175 -2.04 0.38 -27.09
N PRO A 176 -1.64 0.28 -28.38
CA PRO A 176 -0.23 0.18 -28.77
C PRO A 176 0.62 1.31 -28.19
N GLY A 177 1.65 0.96 -27.42
CA GLY A 177 2.56 1.93 -26.79
C GLY A 177 1.97 2.71 -25.61
N LEU A 178 0.77 2.36 -25.14
CA LEU A 178 0.09 3.01 -24.01
C LEU A 178 0.03 2.08 -22.80
N ALA A 179 0.25 2.67 -21.63
CA ALA A 179 0.02 2.04 -20.32
C ALA A 179 -1.01 2.84 -19.53
N GLN A 180 -1.94 2.15 -18.87
CA GLN A 180 -2.90 2.73 -17.94
C GLN A 180 -2.30 2.76 -16.55
N VAL A 181 -2.32 3.93 -15.94
CA VAL A 181 -1.68 4.20 -14.66
C VAL A 181 -2.61 4.96 -13.74
N ASN A 182 -2.41 4.80 -12.44
CA ASN A 182 -2.93 5.69 -11.43
C ASN A 182 -1.80 6.60 -10.96
N LEU A 183 -2.08 7.91 -10.93
CA LEU A 183 -1.21 8.89 -10.29
C LEU A 183 -1.55 8.93 -8.81
N ARG A 184 -0.54 8.74 -7.96
CA ARG A 184 -0.68 8.90 -6.53
C ARG A 184 -0.25 10.29 -6.12
N GLN A 185 -1.21 11.10 -5.70
CA GLN A 185 -0.97 12.29 -4.92
C GLN A 185 -1.34 11.96 -3.49
N LEU A 186 -0.40 12.17 -2.58
CA LEU A 186 -0.69 11.94 -1.17
C LEU A 186 -1.44 13.14 -0.55
N TRP A 187 -1.53 14.27 -1.26
CA TRP A 187 -2.27 15.50 -0.94
C TRP A 187 -2.24 16.44 -2.15
#